data_AF-A0A7X0GSF9-F1
#
_entry.id   AF-A0A7X0GSF9-F1
#
_cell.length_a   1.000
_cell.length_b   1.000
_cell.length_c   1.000
_cell.angle_alpha   90.00
_cell.angle_beta   90.00
_cell.angle_gamma   90.00
#
_symmetry.space_group_name_H-M   'P 1'
#
loop_
_entity.id
_entity.type
_entity.pdbx_description
1 polymer ?
#
loop_
_entity_poly.entity_id
_entity_poly.type
_entity_poly.pdbx_seq_one_letter_code
_entity_poly.pdbx_strand_id
1 'polypeptide(L)'
;MYLQALHPRAVRGVMQNSDVRRDAWGRLMRTASFVGTTTYGTTEDAERAGARVRRIHRMLTATDPDTGERYGVDEPALLMWVHCAEIDSYLHVARRSGLRLTGAEADRYVAEHRQSARLVGLDPDAAPGDRAEMAECFEKVRPDLSAGPEAREVDDFLLRPPTHPLLVPAREVDDFLLRPPTHPLLVPAREVLWRRVAHLAYASLPPYAHELYGRPAPAPATVTRQLRLAGLLLRRIPARVRRQLPPKHVLRAMARLGPDARPAPYKLGR
;
A
#
# COMPACT_ATOMS: atom_id res chain seq x y z
N MET A 1 1.40 4.49 -0.65
CA MET A 1 1.74 5.16 -1.92
C MET A 1 2.09 6.64 -1.74
N TYR A 2 1.21 7.53 -1.25
CA TYR A 2 1.58 8.93 -1.01
C TYR A 2 2.83 9.07 -0.13
N LEU A 3 2.84 8.42 1.05
CA LEU A 3 3.99 8.46 1.94
C LEU A 3 5.27 7.95 1.26
N GLN A 4 5.22 6.76 0.64
CA GLN A 4 6.34 6.18 -0.10
C GLN A 4 6.90 7.12 -1.18
N ALA A 5 6.03 7.90 -1.84
CA ALA A 5 6.42 8.81 -2.91
C ALA A 5 7.25 10.01 -2.44
N LEU A 6 7.30 10.29 -1.13
CA LEU A 6 8.09 11.39 -0.57
C LEU A 6 9.59 11.11 -0.56
N HIS A 7 10.05 9.87 -0.77
CA HIS A 7 11.48 9.60 -0.91
C HIS A 7 11.87 9.72 -2.39
N PRO A 8 12.67 10.72 -2.80
CA PRO A 8 12.92 11.04 -4.21
C PRO A 8 13.48 9.86 -5.00
N ARG A 9 14.51 9.20 -4.45
CA ARG A 9 15.13 8.03 -5.10
C ARG A 9 14.17 6.86 -5.27
N ALA A 10 13.32 6.58 -4.27
CA ALA A 10 12.34 5.50 -4.33
C ALA A 10 11.23 5.78 -5.36
N VAL A 11 10.65 6.98 -5.35
CA VAL A 11 9.60 7.35 -6.33
C VAL A 11 10.14 7.37 -7.75
N ARG A 12 11.36 7.86 -7.95
CA ARG A 12 12.03 7.88 -9.25
C ARG A 12 12.30 6.46 -9.76
N GLY A 13 12.72 5.56 -8.88
CA GLY A 13 12.82 4.13 -9.15
C GLY A 13 11.54 3.56 -9.74
N VAL A 14 10.39 3.95 -9.19
CA VAL A 14 9.09 3.60 -9.76
C VAL A 14 8.88 4.30 -11.10
N MET A 15 8.96 5.63 -11.18
CA MET A 15 8.62 6.40 -12.38
C MET A 15 9.42 5.99 -13.63
N GLN A 16 10.72 5.69 -13.49
CA GLN A 16 11.55 5.31 -14.63
C GLN A 16 11.36 3.85 -15.09
N ASN A 17 10.87 2.97 -14.21
CA ASN A 17 10.70 1.54 -14.49
C ASN A 17 9.23 1.14 -14.72
N SER A 18 8.36 2.14 -14.95
CA SER A 18 6.91 1.96 -14.89
C SER A 18 6.17 2.92 -15.80
N ASP A 19 5.25 2.43 -16.62
CA ASP A 19 4.22 3.29 -17.22
C ASP A 19 3.08 3.52 -16.22
N VAL A 20 3.32 4.35 -15.19
CA VAL A 20 2.33 4.68 -14.15
C VAL A 20 1.12 5.38 -14.76
N ARG A 21 1.31 6.11 -15.87
CA ARG A 21 0.24 6.83 -16.56
C ARG A 21 -0.68 5.90 -17.37
N ARG A 22 -0.18 4.80 -17.94
CA ARG A 22 -0.99 3.87 -18.72
C ARG A 22 -1.45 2.62 -17.97
N ASP A 23 -0.72 2.17 -16.95
CA ASP A 23 -1.04 0.97 -16.15
C ASP A 23 -1.03 1.22 -14.63
N ALA A 24 -1.68 2.32 -14.25
CA ALA A 24 -2.01 2.68 -12.89
C ALA A 24 -2.64 1.55 -12.07
N TRP A 25 -3.74 1.01 -12.60
CA TRP A 25 -4.59 0.07 -11.87
C TRP A 25 -3.97 -1.31 -11.80
N GLY A 26 -3.36 -1.79 -12.89
CA GLY A 26 -2.62 -3.05 -12.87
C GLY A 26 -1.44 -3.00 -11.90
N ARG A 27 -0.76 -1.85 -11.75
CA ARG A 27 0.25 -1.67 -10.69
C ARG A 27 -0.31 -1.82 -9.30
N LEU A 28 -1.37 -1.09 -8.98
CA LEU A 28 -2.01 -1.19 -7.67
C LEU A 28 -2.46 -2.63 -7.37
N MET A 29 -3.03 -3.32 -8.37
CA MET A 29 -3.46 -4.71 -8.23
C MET A 29 -2.29 -5.68 -8.08
N ARG A 30 -1.14 -5.45 -8.73
CA ARG A 30 0.08 -6.26 -8.54
C ARG A 30 0.62 -6.14 -7.12
N THR A 31 0.66 -4.93 -6.55
CA THR A 31 1.04 -4.71 -5.15
C THR A 31 0.03 -5.37 -4.21
N ALA A 32 -1.27 -5.16 -4.42
CA ALA A 32 -2.32 -5.77 -3.60
C ALA A 32 -2.28 -7.31 -3.65
N SER A 33 -1.97 -7.89 -4.82
CA SER A 33 -1.80 -9.33 -5.02
C SER A 33 -0.56 -9.86 -4.30
N PHE A 34 0.57 -9.13 -4.34
CA PHE A 34 1.77 -9.49 -3.58
C PHE A 34 1.48 -9.49 -2.08
N VAL A 35 0.96 -8.39 -1.54
CA VAL A 35 0.59 -8.27 -0.11
C VAL A 35 -0.41 -9.35 0.29
N GLY A 36 -1.43 -9.59 -0.53
CA GLY A 36 -2.43 -10.62 -0.29
C GLY A 36 -1.84 -12.03 -0.29
N THR A 37 -0.86 -12.30 -1.16
CA THR A 37 -0.14 -13.58 -1.22
C THR A 37 0.78 -13.76 -0.02
N THR A 38 1.56 -12.75 0.37
CA THR A 38 2.47 -12.85 1.51
C THR A 38 1.74 -12.91 2.86
N THR A 39 0.55 -12.31 2.94
CA THR A 39 -0.26 -12.29 4.18
C THR A 39 -1.15 -13.54 4.32
N TYR A 40 -1.79 -14.00 3.23
CA TYR A 40 -2.83 -15.04 3.29
C TYR A 40 -2.48 -16.30 2.47
N GLY A 41 -1.42 -16.28 1.68
CA GLY A 41 -0.94 -17.42 0.91
C GLY A 41 -0.35 -18.53 1.78
N THR A 42 0.17 -19.58 1.14
CA THR A 42 1.03 -20.56 1.81
C THR A 42 2.44 -19.99 1.95
N THR A 43 3.26 -20.58 2.83
CA THR A 43 4.69 -20.24 2.91
C THR A 43 5.37 -20.39 1.54
N GLU A 44 5.06 -21.47 0.81
CA GLU A 44 5.61 -21.69 -0.52
C GLU A 44 5.20 -20.60 -1.52
N ASP A 45 3.92 -20.20 -1.53
CA ASP A 45 3.43 -19.11 -2.38
C ASP A 45 4.13 -17.79 -2.07
N ALA A 46 4.30 -17.48 -0.77
CA ALA A 46 4.98 -16.28 -0.31
C ALA A 46 6.46 -16.27 -0.72
N GLU A 47 7.18 -17.39 -0.58
CA GLU A 47 8.57 -17.52 -1.01
C GLU A 47 8.73 -17.36 -2.52
N ARG A 48 7.86 -18.00 -3.32
CA ARG A 48 7.87 -17.84 -4.79
C ARG A 48 7.59 -16.38 -5.19
N ALA A 49 6.62 -15.74 -4.53
CA ALA A 49 6.31 -14.33 -4.77
C ALA A 49 7.50 -13.43 -4.40
N GLY A 50 8.12 -13.64 -3.24
CA GLY A 50 9.31 -12.90 -2.79
C GLY A 50 10.50 -13.09 -3.73
N ALA A 51 10.81 -14.33 -4.12
CA ALA A 51 11.88 -14.62 -5.07
C ALA A 51 11.66 -13.93 -6.43
N ARG A 52 10.41 -13.88 -6.91
CA ARG A 52 10.04 -13.15 -8.12
C ARG A 52 10.25 -11.65 -7.97
N VAL A 53 9.80 -11.05 -6.86
CA VAL A 53 9.99 -9.62 -6.59
C VAL A 53 11.47 -9.26 -6.52
N ARG A 54 12.27 -10.01 -5.75
CA ARG A 54 13.72 -9.78 -5.66
C ARG A 54 14.42 -9.90 -7.01
N ARG A 55 14.01 -10.86 -7.86
CA ARG A 55 14.53 -10.98 -9.23
C ARG A 55 14.22 -9.74 -10.05
N ILE A 56 12.99 -9.22 -9.97
CA ILE A 56 12.59 -8.00 -10.67
C ILE A 56 13.40 -6.82 -10.15
N HIS A 57 13.44 -6.59 -8.84
CA HIS A 57 14.15 -5.44 -8.27
C HIS A 57 15.63 -5.40 -8.65
N ARG A 58 16.33 -6.55 -8.67
CA ARG A 58 17.74 -6.63 -9.14
C ARG A 58 17.96 -6.19 -10.58
N MET A 59 16.94 -6.28 -11.44
CA MET A 59 17.04 -5.89 -12.85
C MET A 59 16.69 -4.42 -13.08
N LEU A 60 16.04 -3.78 -12.11
CA LEU A 60 15.56 -2.41 -12.25
C LEU A 60 16.57 -1.44 -11.66
N THR A 61 16.88 -0.40 -12.41
CA THR A 61 17.76 0.68 -12.00
C THR A 61 17.09 2.01 -12.25
N ALA A 62 17.50 3.05 -11.55
CA ALA A 62 17.14 4.42 -11.87
C ALA A 62 18.38 5.30 -11.95
N THR A 63 18.24 6.40 -12.66
CA THR A 63 19.29 7.42 -12.77
C THR A 63 18.80 8.70 -12.13
N ASP A 64 19.62 9.27 -11.25
CA ASP A 64 19.39 10.60 -10.70
C ASP A 64 19.68 11.65 -11.80
N PRO A 65 18.72 12.52 -12.16
CA PRO A 65 18.91 13.50 -13.22
C PRO A 65 19.84 14.66 -12.83
N ASP A 66 19.99 14.94 -11.53
CA ASP A 66 20.79 16.05 -11.02
C ASP A 66 22.27 15.66 -10.92
N THR A 67 22.55 14.42 -10.51
CA THR A 67 23.93 13.92 -10.31
C THR A 67 24.42 12.99 -11.43
N GLY A 68 23.51 12.42 -12.23
CA GLY A 68 23.82 11.38 -13.22
C GLY A 68 24.08 10.00 -12.60
N GLU A 69 23.98 9.86 -11.28
CA GLU A 69 24.22 8.60 -10.57
C GLU A 69 23.19 7.54 -10.97
N ARG A 70 23.66 6.35 -11.36
CA ARG A 70 22.82 5.19 -11.61
C ARG A 70 22.83 4.27 -10.41
N TYR A 71 21.65 3.91 -9.91
CA TYR A 71 21.47 3.09 -8.73
C TYR A 71 20.41 1.99 -8.90
N GLY A 72 20.49 0.95 -8.08
CA GLY A 72 19.53 -0.15 -8.06
C GLY A 72 18.27 0.21 -7.26
N VAL A 73 17.10 -0.25 -7.68
CA VAL A 73 15.88 -0.07 -6.87
C VAL A 73 15.82 -1.04 -5.69
N ASP A 74 16.71 -2.03 -5.66
CA ASP A 74 16.88 -3.01 -4.59
C ASP A 74 17.87 -2.58 -3.49
N GLU A 75 18.33 -1.33 -3.52
CA GLU A 75 19.15 -0.79 -2.43
C GLU A 75 18.45 -0.95 -1.07
N PRO A 76 19.15 -1.49 -0.04
CA PRO A 76 18.51 -1.78 1.25
C PRO A 76 17.80 -0.59 1.90
N ALA A 77 18.35 0.62 1.77
CA ALA A 77 17.72 1.84 2.30
C ALA A 77 16.36 2.14 1.63
N LEU A 78 16.27 1.96 0.31
CA LEU A 78 15.03 2.17 -0.44
C LEU A 78 13.99 1.10 -0.09
N LEU A 79 14.42 -0.16 -0.01
CA LEU A 79 13.54 -1.26 0.41
C LEU A 79 13.03 -1.05 1.84
N MET A 80 13.90 -0.62 2.76
CA MET A 80 13.55 -0.33 4.15
C MET A 80 12.51 0.78 4.24
N TRP A 81 12.70 1.87 3.49
CA TRP A 81 11.73 2.96 3.42
C TRP A 81 10.35 2.49 2.95
N VAL A 82 10.31 1.76 1.82
CA VAL A 82 9.05 1.28 1.24
C VAL A 82 8.33 0.34 2.20
N HIS A 83 9.08 -0.55 2.87
CA HIS A 83 8.57 -1.46 3.89
C HIS A 83 7.99 -0.70 5.09
N CYS A 84 8.77 0.17 5.73
CA CYS A 84 8.33 0.95 6.90
C CYS A 84 7.09 1.79 6.59
N ALA A 85 7.11 2.52 5.46
CA ALA A 85 5.98 3.33 5.03
C ALA A 85 4.72 2.50 4.76
N GLU A 86 4.85 1.25 4.30
CA GLU A 86 3.73 0.35 4.08
C GLU A 86 3.14 -0.16 5.40
N ILE A 87 3.97 -0.72 6.27
CA ILE A 87 3.54 -1.37 7.52
C ILE A 87 2.94 -0.35 8.49
N ASP A 88 3.60 0.80 8.64
CA ASP A 88 3.08 1.89 9.48
C ASP A 88 1.72 2.40 8.95
N SER A 89 1.61 2.61 7.64
CA SER A 89 0.35 3.07 7.03
C SER A 89 -0.82 2.11 7.32
N TYR A 90 -0.60 0.80 7.22
CA TYR A 90 -1.62 -0.20 7.51
C TYR A 90 -2.02 -0.18 8.98
N LEU A 91 -1.05 -0.17 9.89
CA LEU A 91 -1.29 -0.13 11.33
C LEU A 91 -2.04 1.15 11.73
N HIS A 92 -1.58 2.30 11.25
CA HIS A 92 -2.16 3.61 11.51
C HIS A 92 -3.61 3.69 11.06
N VAL A 93 -3.89 3.32 9.81
CA VAL A 93 -5.25 3.32 9.26
C VAL A 93 -6.13 2.32 9.99
N ALA A 94 -5.65 1.11 10.28
CA ALA A 94 -6.43 0.08 10.96
C ALA A 94 -6.89 0.55 12.36
N ARG A 95 -5.97 1.08 13.17
CA ARG A 95 -6.26 1.60 14.52
C ARG A 95 -7.25 2.76 14.46
N ARG A 96 -7.01 3.72 13.57
CA ARG A 96 -7.88 4.90 13.43
C ARG A 96 -9.24 4.57 12.83
N SER A 97 -9.37 3.48 12.07
CA SER A 97 -10.64 2.98 11.52
C SER A 97 -11.46 2.14 12.52
N GLY A 98 -11.04 2.08 13.77
CA GLY A 98 -11.77 1.44 14.87
C GLY A 98 -11.41 -0.01 15.14
N LEU A 99 -10.32 -0.54 14.55
CA LEU A 99 -9.73 -1.79 15.03
C LEU A 99 -9.04 -1.51 16.37
N ARG A 100 -9.52 -2.14 17.45
CA ARG A 100 -8.96 -1.98 18.79
C ARG A 100 -7.73 -2.87 18.91
N LEU A 101 -6.56 -2.27 18.76
CA LEU A 101 -5.25 -2.86 19.04
C LEU A 101 -4.65 -2.21 20.28
N THR A 102 -4.27 -3.03 21.25
CA THR A 102 -3.40 -2.63 22.37
C THR A 102 -2.02 -2.21 21.85
N GLY A 103 -1.22 -1.56 22.70
CA GLY A 103 0.18 -1.24 22.36
C GLY A 103 0.96 -2.50 21.99
N ALA A 104 0.88 -3.54 22.82
CA ALA A 104 1.55 -4.82 22.61
C ALA A 104 1.12 -5.54 21.32
N GLU A 105 -0.17 -5.52 20.96
CA GLU A 105 -0.62 -6.10 19.69
C GLU A 105 -0.11 -5.31 18.49
N ALA A 106 0.00 -3.98 18.62
CA ALA A 106 0.57 -3.13 17.59
C ALA A 106 2.08 -3.36 17.43
N ASP A 107 2.80 -3.58 18.52
CA ASP A 107 4.24 -3.91 18.49
C ASP A 107 4.45 -5.31 17.91
N ARG A 108 3.63 -6.30 18.32
CA ARG A 108 3.63 -7.63 17.71
C ARG A 108 3.36 -7.59 16.20
N TYR A 109 2.40 -6.78 15.76
CA TYR A 109 2.13 -6.61 14.34
C TYR A 109 3.37 -6.13 13.57
N VAL A 110 4.12 -5.16 14.12
CA VAL A 110 5.36 -4.69 13.51
C VAL A 110 6.41 -5.80 13.51
N ALA A 111 6.63 -6.48 14.63
CA ALA A 111 7.56 -7.61 14.74
C ALA A 111 7.31 -8.71 13.70
N GLU A 112 6.04 -9.11 13.53
CA GLU A 112 5.63 -10.13 12.56
C GLU A 112 5.99 -9.73 11.12
N HIS A 113 6.04 -8.43 10.81
CA HIS A 113 6.37 -7.94 9.47
C HIS A 113 7.88 -7.98 9.15
N ARG A 114 8.77 -8.26 10.11
CA ARG A 114 10.16 -8.63 9.83
C ARG A 114 10.25 -9.83 8.87
N GLN A 115 9.29 -10.76 8.94
CA GLN A 115 9.22 -11.87 8.00
C GLN A 115 8.84 -11.43 6.57
N SER A 116 8.03 -10.38 6.43
CA SER A 116 7.72 -9.78 5.14
C SER A 116 8.91 -8.98 4.58
N ALA A 117 9.70 -8.34 5.45
CA ALA A 117 10.94 -7.66 5.06
C ALA A 117 11.91 -8.63 4.35
N ARG A 118 12.06 -9.86 4.89
CA ARG A 118 12.84 -10.93 4.26
C ARG A 118 12.42 -11.22 2.81
N LEU A 119 11.12 -11.27 2.57
CA LEU A 119 10.57 -11.63 1.26
C LEU A 119 10.93 -10.60 0.19
N VAL A 120 11.06 -9.32 0.56
CA VAL A 120 11.45 -8.25 -0.36
C VAL A 120 12.96 -8.04 -0.48
N GLY A 121 13.77 -8.78 0.30
CA GLY A 121 15.23 -8.78 0.22
C GLY A 121 15.95 -8.01 1.33
N LEU A 122 15.24 -7.61 2.38
CA LEU A 122 15.85 -7.02 3.57
C LEU A 122 16.33 -8.09 4.54
N ASP A 123 17.33 -7.73 5.34
CA ASP A 123 17.63 -8.46 6.58
C ASP A 123 16.48 -8.26 7.58
N PRO A 124 15.82 -9.33 8.06
CA PRO A 124 14.75 -9.24 9.04
C PRO A 124 15.15 -8.51 10.33
N ASP A 125 16.40 -8.67 10.77
CA ASP A 125 16.87 -8.09 12.02
C ASP A 125 17.19 -6.60 11.90
N ALA A 126 17.38 -6.11 10.67
CA ALA A 126 17.51 -4.68 10.38
C ALA A 126 16.15 -3.96 10.30
N ALA A 127 15.05 -4.70 10.10
CA ALA A 127 13.71 -4.13 10.04
C ALA A 127 13.15 -3.85 11.45
N PRO A 128 12.30 -2.84 11.63
CA PRO A 128 11.71 -2.54 12.94
C PRO A 128 10.99 -3.74 13.57
N GLY A 129 11.25 -3.97 14.85
CA GLY A 129 10.63 -5.00 15.68
C GLY A 129 9.43 -4.48 16.46
N ASP A 130 9.32 -3.16 16.63
CA ASP A 130 8.21 -2.52 17.30
C ASP A 130 7.96 -1.10 16.75
N ARG A 131 6.98 -0.39 17.34
CA ARG A 131 6.64 0.96 16.90
C ARG A 131 7.69 2.01 17.28
N ALA A 132 8.51 1.78 18.28
CA ALA A 132 9.56 2.73 18.66
C ALA A 132 10.68 2.70 17.62
N GLU A 133 11.18 1.51 17.29
CA GLU A 133 12.15 1.31 16.21
C GLU A 133 11.60 1.81 14.86
N MET A 134 10.29 1.62 14.59
CA MET A 134 9.64 2.15 13.39
C MET A 134 9.70 3.68 13.34
N ALA A 135 9.45 4.36 14.47
CA ALA A 135 9.54 5.82 14.55
C ALA A 135 10.97 6.32 14.33
N GLU A 136 11.98 5.60 14.85
CA GLU A 136 13.39 5.93 14.59
C GLU A 136 13.76 5.80 13.10
N CYS A 137 13.24 4.78 12.40
CA CYS A 137 13.42 4.67 10.96
C CYS A 137 12.85 5.88 10.21
N PHE A 138 11.68 6.37 10.61
CA PHE A 138 11.10 7.58 10.00
C PHE A 138 11.93 8.82 10.29
N GLU A 139 12.37 9.05 11.53
CA GLU A 139 13.19 10.22 11.86
C GLU A 139 14.54 10.21 11.14
N LYS A 140 15.17 9.04 10.96
CA LYS A 140 16.42 8.90 10.21
C LYS A 140 16.27 9.30 8.74
N VAL A 141 15.17 8.91 8.09
CA VAL A 141 14.92 9.18 6.65
C VAL A 141 14.32 10.56 6.43
N ARG A 142 13.70 11.18 7.45
CA ARG A 142 12.96 12.44 7.34
C ARG A 142 13.72 13.58 6.62
N PRO A 143 15.03 13.80 6.85
CA PRO A 143 15.79 14.84 6.14
C PRO A 143 15.88 14.62 4.63
N ASP A 144 15.79 13.37 4.17
CA ASP A 144 15.92 12.99 2.75
C ASP A 144 14.58 13.05 2.00
N LEU A 145 13.47 13.28 2.72
CA LEU A 145 12.14 13.32 2.14
C LEU A 145 11.85 14.67 1.49
N SER A 146 11.32 14.64 0.27
CA SER A 146 10.82 15.83 -0.41
C SER A 146 9.70 15.48 -1.39
N ALA A 147 8.72 16.40 -1.52
CA ALA A 147 7.70 16.28 -2.56
C ALA A 147 8.22 16.87 -3.88
N GLY A 148 9.14 16.16 -4.54
CA GLY A 148 9.65 16.51 -5.87
C GLY A 148 8.60 16.39 -7.00
N PRO A 149 8.97 16.70 -8.26
CA PRO A 149 8.10 16.54 -9.41
C PRO A 149 7.47 15.15 -9.52
N GLU A 150 8.26 14.10 -9.31
CA GLU A 150 7.81 12.70 -9.36
C GLU A 150 6.78 12.39 -8.26
N ALA A 151 6.97 12.94 -7.05
CA ALA A 151 6.03 12.78 -5.95
C ALA A 151 4.68 13.46 -6.23
N ARG A 152 4.72 14.63 -6.89
CA ARG A 152 3.52 15.36 -7.33
C ARG A 152 2.79 14.63 -8.46
N GLU A 153 3.52 14.01 -9.39
CA GLU A 153 2.92 13.17 -10.42
C GLU A 153 2.19 11.97 -9.81
N VAL A 154 2.78 11.31 -8.80
CA VAL A 154 2.10 10.25 -8.05
C VAL A 154 0.87 10.77 -7.31
N ASP A 155 0.93 11.95 -6.71
CA ASP A 155 -0.21 12.56 -6.02
C ASP A 155 -1.37 12.86 -6.99
N ASP A 156 -1.08 13.50 -8.11
CA ASP A 156 -2.06 13.79 -9.16
C ASP A 156 -2.69 12.50 -9.71
N PHE A 157 -1.86 11.50 -9.95
CA PHE A 157 -2.29 10.17 -10.37
C PHE A 157 -3.26 9.54 -9.35
N LEU A 158 -2.94 9.54 -8.06
CA LEU A 158 -3.77 8.93 -7.03
C LEU A 158 -5.10 9.66 -6.84
N LEU A 159 -5.11 11.00 -6.98
CA LEU A 159 -6.33 11.81 -6.90
C LEU A 159 -7.21 11.67 -8.15
N ARG A 160 -6.59 11.49 -9.32
CA ARG A 160 -7.26 11.47 -10.63
C ARG A 160 -6.70 10.32 -11.48
N PRO A 161 -7.01 9.04 -11.14
CA PRO A 161 -6.53 7.93 -11.93
C PRO A 161 -7.09 8.02 -13.35
N PRO A 162 -6.30 7.74 -14.40
CA PRO A 162 -6.79 7.71 -15.76
C PRO A 162 -7.73 6.50 -15.91
N THR A 163 -9.04 6.77 -15.92
CA THR A 163 -10.10 5.76 -16.01
C THR A 163 -10.80 5.74 -17.36
N HIS A 164 -10.26 6.48 -18.34
CA HIS A 164 -10.88 6.61 -19.66
C HIS A 164 -10.72 5.31 -20.49
N PRO A 165 -11.81 4.72 -21.02
CA PRO A 165 -11.78 3.45 -21.75
C PRO A 165 -10.86 3.41 -22.99
N LEU A 166 -10.55 4.58 -23.58
CA LEU A 166 -9.68 4.72 -24.75
C LEU A 166 -8.17 4.74 -24.43
N LEU A 167 -7.77 4.88 -23.15
CA LEU A 167 -6.37 5.06 -22.76
C LEU A 167 -5.73 3.80 -22.15
N VAL A 168 -6.48 2.69 -22.05
CA VAL A 168 -6.02 1.43 -21.45
C VAL A 168 -6.02 0.33 -22.53
N PRO A 169 -4.85 -0.15 -23.01
CA PRO A 169 -4.79 -1.24 -23.99
C PRO A 169 -5.29 -2.56 -23.37
N ALA A 170 -6.08 -3.31 -24.15
CA ALA A 170 -6.59 -4.62 -23.77
C ALA A 170 -5.52 -5.71 -23.96
N ARG A 171 -5.25 -6.49 -22.91
CA ARG A 171 -4.68 -7.84 -23.03
C ARG A 171 -5.55 -8.81 -22.23
N GLU A 172 -5.69 -10.04 -22.71
CA GLU A 172 -6.86 -10.89 -22.48
C GLU A 172 -7.01 -11.47 -21.05
N VAL A 173 -6.04 -11.24 -20.15
CA VAL A 173 -6.15 -11.54 -18.71
C VAL A 173 -6.52 -10.29 -17.88
N ASP A 174 -6.42 -9.11 -18.51
CA ASP A 174 -6.62 -7.80 -17.91
C ASP A 174 -8.08 -7.34 -17.87
N ASP A 175 -8.98 -7.94 -18.66
CA ASP A 175 -10.35 -7.42 -18.80
C ASP A 175 -11.19 -7.60 -17.51
N PHE A 176 -10.95 -8.66 -16.72
CA PHE A 176 -11.62 -8.84 -15.42
C PHE A 176 -11.02 -7.99 -14.29
N LEU A 177 -9.73 -7.67 -14.38
CA LEU A 177 -8.98 -6.98 -13.32
C LEU A 177 -8.89 -5.46 -13.53
N LEU A 178 -8.84 -4.98 -14.78
CA LEU A 178 -8.80 -3.57 -15.17
C LEU A 178 -10.18 -2.98 -15.50
N ARG A 179 -11.14 -3.83 -15.91
CA ARG A 179 -12.56 -3.45 -16.09
C ARG A 179 -13.43 -4.33 -15.18
N PRO A 180 -13.63 -3.97 -13.89
CA PRO A 180 -14.76 -4.55 -13.19
C PRO A 180 -16.01 -4.28 -14.04
N PRO A 181 -17.01 -5.18 -14.09
CA PRO A 181 -18.26 -4.94 -14.80
C PRO A 181 -19.11 -3.89 -14.07
N THR A 182 -18.50 -2.77 -13.66
CA THR A 182 -19.20 -1.51 -13.50
C THR A 182 -19.66 -1.12 -14.88
N HIS A 183 -20.92 -1.41 -15.15
CA HIS A 183 -21.68 -0.89 -16.28
C HIS A 183 -21.27 0.58 -16.54
N PRO A 184 -21.09 1.05 -17.79
CA PRO A 184 -20.60 2.40 -18.10
C PRO A 184 -21.29 3.53 -17.31
N LEU A 185 -22.58 3.34 -16.98
CA LEU A 185 -23.38 4.25 -16.14
C LEU A 185 -22.91 4.37 -14.67
N LEU A 186 -22.17 3.39 -14.16
CA LEU A 186 -21.61 3.37 -12.79
C LEU A 186 -20.20 3.96 -12.72
N VAL A 187 -19.57 4.27 -13.85
CA VAL A 187 -18.24 4.90 -13.90
C VAL A 187 -18.22 6.21 -13.11
N PRO A 188 -19.16 7.16 -13.29
CA PRO A 188 -19.15 8.40 -12.50
C PRO A 188 -19.25 8.16 -10.98
N ALA A 189 -20.08 7.21 -10.56
CA ALA A 189 -20.22 6.85 -9.15
C ALA A 189 -18.93 6.24 -8.57
N ARG A 190 -18.25 5.39 -9.36
CA ARG A 190 -16.94 4.83 -9.01
C ARG A 190 -15.87 5.91 -8.87
N GLU A 191 -15.81 6.86 -9.81
CA GLU A 191 -14.84 7.97 -9.75
C GLU A 191 -15.06 8.84 -8.50
N VAL A 192 -16.32 9.15 -8.17
CA VAL A 192 -16.65 9.90 -6.95
C VAL A 192 -16.22 9.13 -5.70
N LEU A 193 -16.51 7.83 -5.64
CA LEU A 193 -16.09 6.98 -4.52
C LEU A 193 -14.56 6.93 -4.41
N TRP A 194 -13.86 6.76 -5.53
CA TRP A 194 -12.40 6.75 -5.56
C TRP A 194 -11.82 8.06 -5.04
N ARG A 195 -12.29 9.21 -5.51
CA ARG A 195 -11.85 10.52 -5.00
C ARG A 195 -12.01 10.62 -3.49
N ARG A 196 -13.12 10.14 -2.93
CA ARG A 196 -13.33 10.11 -1.47
C ARG A 196 -12.28 9.25 -0.76
N VAL A 197 -11.97 8.07 -1.30
CA VAL A 197 -10.92 7.18 -0.77
C VAL A 197 -9.55 7.83 -0.88
N ALA A 198 -9.20 8.38 -2.04
CA ALA A 198 -7.92 9.03 -2.30
C ALA A 198 -7.70 10.24 -1.38
N HIS A 199 -8.71 11.09 -1.20
CA HIS A 199 -8.66 12.22 -0.28
C HIS A 199 -8.52 11.77 1.18
N LEU A 200 -9.24 10.73 1.60
CA LEU A 200 -9.13 10.23 2.96
C LEU A 200 -7.77 9.57 3.24
N ALA A 201 -7.23 8.86 2.25
CA ALA A 201 -5.88 8.30 2.30
C ALA A 201 -4.84 9.42 2.40
N TYR A 202 -4.94 10.46 1.57
CA TYR A 202 -4.07 11.64 1.66
C TYR A 202 -4.19 12.34 3.01
N ALA A 203 -5.41 12.58 3.50
CA ALA A 203 -5.67 13.20 4.81
C ALA A 203 -5.16 12.35 6.00
N SER A 204 -4.92 11.05 5.81
CA SER A 204 -4.41 10.17 6.84
C SER A 204 -2.89 10.25 7.05
N LEU A 205 -2.17 10.93 6.15
CA LEU A 205 -0.72 11.13 6.23
C LEU A 205 -0.30 11.82 7.54
N PRO A 206 0.95 11.59 7.98
CA PRO A 206 1.49 12.31 9.13
C PRO A 206 1.65 13.81 8.82
N PRO A 207 1.62 14.70 9.84
CA PRO A 207 1.68 16.16 9.64
C PRO A 207 2.87 16.63 8.79
N TYR A 208 4.06 16.06 9.01
CA TYR A 208 5.26 16.44 8.24
C TYR A 208 5.11 16.13 6.73
N ALA A 209 4.36 15.09 6.37
CA ALA A 209 4.13 14.75 4.96
C ALA A 209 3.24 15.83 4.30
N HIS A 210 2.26 16.35 5.02
CA HIS A 210 1.43 17.47 4.55
C HIS A 210 2.27 18.73 4.30
N GLU A 211 3.18 19.05 5.22
CA GLU A 211 4.15 20.16 5.09
C GLU A 211 5.03 19.98 3.84
N LEU A 212 5.61 18.79 3.63
CA LEU A 212 6.42 18.48 2.45
C LEU A 212 5.62 18.63 1.15
N TYR A 213 4.35 18.22 1.15
CA TYR A 213 3.45 18.41 0.00
C TYR A 213 2.92 19.84 -0.15
N GLY A 214 3.22 20.75 0.79
CA GLY A 214 2.76 22.14 0.76
C GLY A 214 1.25 22.33 0.97
N ARG A 215 0.57 21.37 1.62
CA ARG A 215 -0.87 21.44 1.92
C ARG A 215 -1.07 21.41 3.45
N PRO A 216 -1.99 22.21 4.02
CA PRO A 216 -2.20 22.19 5.46
C PRO A 216 -2.72 20.81 5.92
N ALA A 217 -2.16 20.32 7.04
CA ALA A 217 -2.61 19.07 7.64
C ALA A 217 -4.05 19.24 8.19
N PRO A 218 -4.99 18.35 7.82
CA PRO A 218 -6.33 18.37 8.39
C PRO A 218 -6.31 17.99 9.88
N ALA A 219 -7.29 18.47 10.65
CA ALA A 219 -7.39 18.15 12.07
C ALA A 219 -7.44 16.62 12.30
N PRO A 220 -6.53 16.05 13.12
CA PRO A 220 -6.44 14.59 13.32
C PRO A 220 -7.76 13.94 13.77
N ALA A 221 -8.55 14.65 14.58
CA ALA A 221 -9.86 14.20 15.06
C ALA A 221 -10.90 14.08 13.93
N THR A 222 -10.87 14.97 12.93
CA THR A 222 -11.77 14.94 11.78
C THR A 222 -11.47 13.75 10.88
N VAL A 223 -10.19 13.54 10.57
CA VAL A 223 -9.76 12.40 9.75
C VAL A 223 -10.05 11.08 10.47
N THR A 224 -9.81 11.00 11.79
CA THR A 224 -10.15 9.79 12.57
C THR A 224 -11.66 9.51 12.56
N ARG A 225 -12.51 10.54 12.66
CA ARG A 225 -13.97 10.36 12.52
C ARG A 225 -14.35 9.82 11.13
N GLN A 226 -13.76 10.35 10.07
CA GLN A 226 -13.98 9.87 8.70
C GLN A 226 -13.52 8.43 8.50
N LEU A 227 -12.33 8.06 9.00
CA LEU A 227 -11.81 6.69 8.97
C LEU A 227 -12.70 5.72 9.75
N ARG A 228 -13.17 6.10 10.94
CA ARG A 228 -14.13 5.29 11.71
C ARG A 228 -15.44 5.10 10.95
N LEU A 229 -16.00 6.16 10.37
CA LEU A 229 -17.23 6.09 9.58
C LEU A 229 -17.04 5.17 8.37
N ALA A 230 -15.97 5.37 7.60
CA ALA A 230 -15.64 4.51 6.46
C ALA A 230 -15.49 3.04 6.89
N GLY A 231 -14.76 2.79 7.97
CA GLY A 231 -14.59 1.45 8.53
C GLY A 231 -15.92 0.83 9.00
N LEU A 232 -16.82 1.61 9.60
CA LEU A 232 -18.17 1.14 9.98
C LEU A 232 -19.00 0.76 8.76
N LEU A 233 -19.03 1.63 7.73
CA LEU A 233 -19.77 1.38 6.49
C LEU A 233 -19.24 0.13 5.75
N LEU A 234 -17.91 0.00 5.62
CA LEU A 234 -17.29 -1.18 5.00
C LEU A 234 -17.57 -2.47 5.79
N ARG A 235 -17.67 -2.39 7.13
CA ARG A 235 -18.01 -3.54 7.97
C ARG A 235 -19.48 -3.96 7.87
N ARG A 236 -20.38 -3.04 7.51
CA ARG A 236 -21.81 -3.32 7.24
C ARG A 236 -22.02 -4.12 5.96
N ILE A 237 -21.09 -4.06 5.00
CA ILE A 237 -21.11 -4.94 3.83
C ILE A 237 -20.99 -6.39 4.31
N PRO A 238 -21.93 -7.30 3.96
CA PRO A 238 -21.89 -8.69 4.40
C PRO A 238 -20.53 -9.32 4.12
N ALA A 239 -19.98 -10.07 5.08
CA ALA A 239 -18.63 -10.63 4.97
C ALA A 239 -18.44 -11.52 3.73
N ARG A 240 -19.51 -12.20 3.28
CA ARG A 240 -19.53 -13.00 2.05
C ARG A 240 -19.31 -12.14 0.80
N VAL A 241 -19.82 -10.91 0.77
CA VAL A 241 -19.67 -9.96 -0.34
C VAL A 241 -18.33 -9.25 -0.25
N ARG A 242 -17.97 -8.74 0.94
CA ARG A 242 -16.71 -8.01 1.16
C ARG A 242 -15.47 -8.81 0.77
N ARG A 243 -15.47 -10.12 1.01
CA ARG A 243 -14.34 -11.02 0.74
C ARG A 243 -14.28 -11.54 -0.70
N GLN A 244 -15.32 -11.28 -1.50
CA GLN A 244 -15.36 -11.72 -2.91
C GLN A 244 -14.60 -10.80 -3.86
N LEU A 245 -14.22 -9.60 -3.41
CA LEU A 245 -13.41 -8.69 -4.21
C LEU A 245 -12.08 -9.37 -4.57
N PRO A 246 -11.70 -9.37 -5.86
CA PRO A 246 -10.41 -9.89 -6.27
C PRO A 246 -9.28 -9.04 -5.66
N PRO A 247 -8.13 -9.64 -5.34
CA PRO A 247 -7.85 -11.07 -5.43
C PRO A 247 -8.36 -11.76 -4.15
N LYS A 248 -9.14 -12.85 -4.31
CA LYS A 248 -9.91 -13.55 -3.25
C LYS A 248 -9.04 -14.26 -2.17
N HIS A 249 -7.91 -13.68 -1.78
CA HIS A 249 -6.91 -14.22 -0.87
C HIS A 249 -7.49 -14.66 0.47
N VAL A 250 -8.33 -13.84 1.08
CA VAL A 250 -8.98 -14.17 2.36
C VAL A 250 -9.89 -15.39 2.22
N LEU A 251 -10.64 -15.50 1.12
CA LEU A 251 -11.51 -16.68 0.89
C LEU A 251 -10.68 -17.94 0.65
N ARG A 252 -9.60 -17.85 -0.14
CA ARG A 252 -8.69 -18.97 -0.37
C ARG A 252 -8.03 -19.43 0.93
N ALA A 253 -7.59 -18.49 1.78
CA ALA A 253 -7.03 -18.80 3.09
C ALA A 253 -8.06 -19.47 4.01
N MET A 254 -9.29 -18.94 4.08
CA MET A 254 -10.36 -19.58 4.86
C MET A 254 -10.71 -20.98 4.36
N ALA A 255 -10.73 -21.20 3.04
CA ALA A 255 -10.97 -22.52 2.47
C ALA A 255 -9.85 -23.51 2.83
N ARG A 256 -8.59 -23.03 2.86
CA ARG A 256 -7.41 -23.83 3.22
C ARG A 256 -7.31 -24.13 4.72
N LEU A 257 -7.54 -23.12 5.58
CA LEU A 257 -7.32 -23.18 7.03
C LEU A 257 -8.54 -23.68 7.81
N GLY A 258 -9.70 -23.82 7.15
CA GLY A 258 -10.92 -24.32 7.77
C GLY A 258 -11.80 -23.24 8.42
N PRO A 259 -12.93 -23.65 9.02
CA PRO A 259 -13.99 -22.75 9.50
C PRO A 259 -13.56 -21.82 10.65
N ASP A 260 -12.57 -22.23 11.45
CA ASP A 260 -12.07 -21.47 12.60
C ASP A 260 -11.21 -20.26 12.18
N ALA A 261 -10.68 -20.27 10.95
CA ALA A 261 -9.89 -19.17 10.39
C ALA A 261 -10.74 -17.98 9.91
N ARG A 262 -12.01 -17.89 10.31
CA ARG A 262 -12.92 -16.79 9.92
C ARG A 262 -12.53 -15.51 10.67
N PRO A 263 -12.10 -14.43 9.98
CA PRO A 263 -11.77 -13.17 10.65
C PRO A 263 -13.00 -12.61 11.37
N ALA A 264 -12.88 -12.41 12.68
CA ALA A 264 -13.91 -11.73 13.46
C ALA A 264 -13.83 -10.21 13.22
N PRO A 265 -14.96 -9.51 13.07
CA PRO A 265 -14.95 -8.07 12.74
C PRO A 265 -14.44 -7.17 13.87
N TYR A 266 -14.49 -7.64 15.13
CA TYR A 266 -14.15 -6.85 16.34
C TYR A 266 -13.29 -7.59 17.37
N LYS A 267 -12.98 -8.87 17.13
CA LYS A 267 -12.20 -9.68 18.05
C LYS A 267 -10.91 -10.07 17.35
N LEU A 268 -9.78 -9.72 17.95
CA LEU A 268 -8.54 -10.42 17.68
C LEU A 268 -8.64 -11.75 18.44
N GLY A 269 -8.28 -12.85 17.79
CA GLY A 269 -8.21 -14.16 18.47
C GLY A 269 -7.31 -14.02 19.70
N ARG A 270 -7.73 -14.62 20.82
CA ARG A 270 -6.85 -14.74 21.99
C ARG A 270 -5.71 -15.69 21.67
#